data_AF-A0A452XB98-F1
#
_entry.id   AF-A0A452XB98-F1
#
_cell.length_a   1.000
_cell.length_b   1.000
_cell.length_c   1.000
_cell.angle_alpha   90.00
_cell.angle_beta   90.00
_cell.angle_gamma   90.00
#
_symmetry.space_group_name_H-M   'P 1'
#
loop_
_entity.id
_entity.type
_entity.pdbx_description
1 polymer ?
#
loop_
_entity_poly.entity_id
_entity_poly.type
_entity_poly.pdbx_seq_one_letter_code
_entity_poly.pdbx_strand_id
1 'polypeptide(L)'
;MCILCGSRQLLQKRQFFHSHRAQPMAVEQVLSDHDSEDEVDDDIADLEDRRMLADFLDVTKDEKLIMHMWNSFIRKQRVLADGHIPWACEGFSRLHGPQLVQNPPLLWCWRLVMIKLWNHSLLDARAMNTCNTILEGYQPKKKTF
;
A
#
# COMPACT_ATOMS: atom_id res chain seq x y z
N MET A 1 -10.72 16.06 7.89
CA MET A 1 -10.37 17.49 7.60
C MET A 1 -11.22 18.41 8.46
N CYS A 2 -10.88 18.56 9.74
CA CYS A 2 -11.51 19.56 10.60
C CYS A 2 -10.90 20.94 10.30
N ILE A 3 -11.68 21.79 9.63
CA ILE A 3 -11.38 23.21 9.41
C ILE A 3 -11.36 23.90 10.77
N LEU A 4 -10.19 24.13 11.35
CA LEU A 4 -10.05 24.95 12.56
C LEU A 4 -8.83 25.88 12.51
N CYS A 5 -8.83 26.78 11.52
CA CYS A 5 -8.21 28.09 11.73
C CYS A 5 -9.19 28.96 12.56
N GLY A 6 -9.44 28.55 13.80
CA GLY A 6 -10.38 29.19 14.72
C GLY A 6 -9.68 29.51 16.03
N SER A 7 -9.80 30.75 16.50
CA SER A 7 -9.18 31.27 17.73
C SER A 7 -9.31 30.29 18.90
N ARG A 8 -8.18 29.82 19.45
CA ARG A 8 -8.00 28.80 20.51
C ARG A 8 -8.96 28.92 21.71
N GLN A 9 -9.41 30.15 22.01
CA GLN A 9 -10.36 30.47 23.07
C GLN A 9 -11.79 29.95 22.82
N LEU A 10 -12.19 29.74 21.57
CA LEU A 10 -13.52 29.20 21.22
C LEU A 10 -13.56 27.68 21.36
N LEU A 11 -12.43 27.00 21.11
CA LEU A 11 -12.29 25.55 21.24
C LEU A 11 -12.36 25.09 22.70
N GLN A 12 -12.01 25.94 23.66
CA GLN A 12 -12.09 25.62 25.08
C GLN A 12 -13.51 25.75 25.67
N LYS A 13 -14.45 26.39 24.94
CA LYS A 13 -15.80 26.67 25.44
C LYS A 13 -16.82 25.59 25.09
N ARG A 14 -16.46 24.61 24.25
CA ARG A 14 -17.37 23.55 23.78
C ARG A 14 -16.79 22.18 24.16
N GLN A 15 -17.66 21.26 24.57
CA GLN A 15 -17.29 19.85 24.71
C GLN A 15 -17.30 19.22 23.32
N PHE A 16 -16.17 18.62 22.94
CA PHE A 16 -16.06 17.84 21.71
C PHE A 16 -16.10 16.35 22.02
N PHE A 17 -16.52 15.56 21.04
CA PHE A 17 -16.64 14.11 21.13
C PHE A 17 -15.95 13.46 19.93
N HIS A 18 -15.35 12.30 20.17
CA HIS A 18 -14.86 11.40 19.12
C HIS A 18 -16.04 10.96 18.23
N SER A 19 -15.91 11.08 16.90
CA SER A 19 -17.00 10.77 15.97
C SER A 19 -17.36 9.29 15.96
N HIS A 20 -16.38 8.39 16.14
CA HIS A 20 -16.61 6.94 16.08
C HIS A 20 -17.09 6.36 17.41
N ARG A 21 -16.66 6.92 18.54
CA ARG A 21 -16.94 6.37 19.88
C ARG A 21 -17.94 7.19 20.70
N ALA A 22 -18.30 8.39 20.23
CA ALA A 22 -19.12 9.35 20.97
C ALA A 22 -18.60 9.64 22.40
N GLN A 23 -17.31 9.44 22.64
CA GLN A 23 -16.66 9.69 23.93
C GLN A 23 -16.13 11.12 23.99
N PRO A 24 -16.17 11.80 25.16
CA PRO A 24 -15.68 13.16 25.29
C PRO A 24 -14.17 13.23 25.03
N MET A 25 -13.75 14.21 24.22
CA MET A 25 -12.33 14.45 23.92
C MET A 25 -11.68 15.31 25.00
N ALA A 26 -10.43 14.99 25.33
CA ALA A 26 -9.59 15.84 26.18
C ALA A 26 -9.22 17.14 25.43
N VAL A 27 -9.06 18.24 26.16
CA VAL A 27 -8.75 19.56 25.57
C VAL A 27 -7.43 19.53 24.80
N GLU A 28 -6.46 18.74 25.26
CA GLU A 28 -5.18 18.53 24.61
C GLU A 28 -5.33 17.86 23.23
N GLN A 29 -6.26 16.90 23.12
CA GLN A 29 -6.54 16.21 21.86
C GLN A 29 -7.31 17.13 20.89
N VAL A 30 -8.27 17.92 21.39
CA VAL A 30 -9.00 18.92 20.59
C VAL A 30 -8.07 19.99 20.01
N LEU A 31 -7.02 20.35 20.75
CA LEU A 31 -6.03 21.33 20.33
C LEU A 31 -4.86 20.71 19.55
N SER A 32 -4.84 19.39 19.38
CA SER A 32 -3.83 18.70 18.60
C SER A 32 -4.21 18.69 17.12
N ASP A 33 -3.22 18.79 16.24
CA ASP A 33 -3.41 18.60 14.80
C ASP A 33 -3.50 17.12 14.40
N HIS A 34 -3.52 16.21 15.38
CA HIS A 34 -3.59 14.77 15.15
C HIS A 34 -5.05 14.30 15.11
N ASP A 35 -5.50 13.87 13.94
CA ASP A 35 -6.78 13.20 13.76
C ASP A 35 -6.58 11.69 13.96
N SER A 36 -6.98 11.16 15.12
CA SER A 36 -6.88 9.72 15.42
C SER A 36 -7.98 8.89 14.75
N GLU A 37 -8.93 9.53 14.06
CA GLU A 37 -10.09 8.88 13.43
C GLU A 37 -9.93 8.73 11.91
N ASP A 38 -8.89 9.33 11.32
CA ASP A 38 -8.55 9.24 9.88
C ASP A 38 -7.79 7.94 9.52
N GLU A 39 -7.61 7.03 10.48
CA GLU A 39 -6.98 5.74 10.25
C GLU A 39 -7.95 4.81 9.50
N VAL A 40 -7.70 4.61 8.20
CA VAL A 40 -8.38 3.59 7.40
C VAL A 40 -8.01 2.22 7.96
N ASP A 41 -9.01 1.40 8.28
CA ASP A 41 -8.81 0.02 8.71
C ASP A 41 -8.27 -0.81 7.53
N ASP A 42 -6.94 -0.99 7.51
CA ASP A 42 -6.23 -1.72 6.46
C ASP A 42 -6.68 -3.19 6.36
N ASP A 43 -7.12 -3.81 7.46
CA ASP A 43 -7.56 -5.20 7.48
C ASP A 43 -8.95 -5.34 6.82
N ILE A 44 -9.85 -4.39 7.09
CA ILE A 44 -11.13 -4.30 6.39
C ILE A 44 -10.90 -4.03 4.90
N ALA A 45 -10.01 -3.09 4.56
CA ALA A 45 -9.70 -2.76 3.18
C ALA A 45 -9.09 -3.96 2.41
N ASP A 46 -8.23 -4.74 3.06
CA ASP A 46 -7.67 -5.97 2.48
C ASP A 46 -8.74 -7.06 2.28
N LEU A 47 -9.70 -7.17 3.21
CA LEU A 47 -10.81 -8.12 3.10
C LEU A 47 -11.76 -7.76 1.95
N GLU A 48 -12.13 -6.48 1.83
CA GLU A 48 -13.02 -5.97 0.78
C GLU A 48 -12.37 -6.11 -0.60
N ASP A 49 -11.09 -5.77 -0.73
CA ASP A 49 -10.31 -5.93 -1.95
C ASP A 49 -10.28 -7.39 -2.42
N ARG A 50 -10.03 -8.35 -1.50
CA ARG A 50 -10.07 -9.79 -1.84
C ARG A 50 -11.44 -10.25 -2.32
N ARG A 51 -12.52 -9.76 -1.69
CA ARG A 51 -13.90 -10.10 -2.08
C ARG A 51 -14.21 -9.57 -3.47
N MET A 52 -13.89 -8.31 -3.72
CA MET A 52 -14.08 -7.67 -5.02
C MET A 52 -13.26 -8.35 -6.13
N LEU A 53 -11.99 -8.69 -5.86
CA LEU A 53 -11.15 -9.42 -6.81
C LEU A 53 -11.68 -10.84 -7.10
N ALA A 54 -12.40 -11.47 -6.15
CA ALA A 54 -12.93 -12.81 -6.34
C ALA A 54 -13.95 -12.87 -7.50
N ASP A 55 -14.68 -11.78 -7.76
CA ASP A 55 -15.77 -11.73 -8.74
C ASP A 55 -15.31 -11.68 -10.20
N PHE A 56 -14.03 -11.40 -10.49
CA PHE A 56 -13.49 -11.42 -11.86
C PHE A 56 -13.29 -12.85 -12.37
N LEU A 57 -14.10 -13.31 -13.33
CA LEU A 57 -14.03 -14.68 -13.85
C LEU A 57 -12.89 -14.91 -14.84
N ASP A 58 -12.40 -13.85 -15.46
CA ASP A 58 -11.36 -13.84 -16.50
C ASP A 58 -9.94 -13.62 -15.95
N VAL A 59 -9.80 -13.43 -14.62
CA VAL A 59 -8.52 -13.21 -13.96
C VAL A 59 -8.11 -14.47 -13.19
N THR A 60 -6.88 -14.92 -13.40
CA THR A 60 -6.34 -16.11 -12.74
C THR A 60 -6.10 -15.88 -11.23
N LYS A 61 -5.91 -16.97 -10.47
CA LYS A 61 -5.64 -16.89 -9.03
C LYS A 61 -4.36 -16.13 -8.70
N ASP A 62 -3.29 -16.36 -9.46
CA ASP A 62 -2.00 -15.69 -9.24
C ASP A 62 -2.05 -14.20 -9.62
N GLU A 63 -2.81 -13.84 -10.67
CA GLU A 63 -3.05 -12.44 -11.03
C GLU A 63 -3.85 -11.71 -9.95
N LYS A 64 -4.93 -12.31 -9.44
CA LYS A 64 -5.68 -11.75 -8.31
C LYS A 64 -4.79 -11.59 -7.08
N LEU A 65 -3.91 -12.56 -6.82
CA LEU A 65 -2.99 -12.50 -5.69
C LEU A 65 -2.00 -11.34 -5.83
N ILE A 66 -1.37 -11.15 -7.00
CA ILE A 66 -0.44 -10.02 -7.17
C ILE A 66 -1.16 -8.67 -7.10
N MET A 67 -2.38 -8.58 -7.66
CA MET A 67 -3.21 -7.38 -7.60
C MET A 67 -3.50 -7.03 -6.14
N HIS A 68 -3.96 -7.99 -5.34
CA HIS A 68 -4.23 -7.80 -3.92
C HIS A 68 -2.98 -7.36 -3.15
N MET A 69 -1.85 -8.05 -3.35
CA MET A 69 -0.59 -7.71 -2.68
C MET A 69 -0.15 -6.29 -3.02
N TRP A 70 -0.23 -5.90 -4.29
CA TRP A 70 0.12 -4.56 -4.75
C TRP A 70 -0.83 -3.49 -4.18
N ASN A 71 -2.15 -3.72 -4.22
CA ASN A 71 -3.15 -2.81 -3.67
C ASN A 71 -2.93 -2.57 -2.17
N SER A 72 -2.70 -3.65 -1.41
CA SER A 72 -2.39 -3.59 0.01
C SER A 72 -1.09 -2.79 0.27
N PHE A 73 -0.05 -3.06 -0.51
CA PHE A 73 1.23 -2.36 -0.38
C PHE A 73 1.12 -0.86 -0.66
N ILE A 74 0.48 -0.46 -1.77
CA ILE A 74 0.30 0.94 -2.17
C ILE A 74 -0.47 1.73 -1.11
N ARG A 75 -1.52 1.12 -0.54
CA ARG A 75 -2.31 1.72 0.55
C ARG A 75 -1.48 1.87 1.82
N LYS A 76 -0.85 0.80 2.31
CA LYS A 76 -0.04 0.81 3.55
C LYS A 76 1.18 1.74 3.48
N GLN A 77 1.78 1.89 2.31
CA GLN A 77 2.90 2.82 2.08
C GLN A 77 2.46 4.24 1.71
N ARG A 78 1.13 4.50 1.62
CA ARG A 78 0.54 5.80 1.26
C ARG A 78 1.17 6.39 0.01
N VAL A 79 1.26 5.60 -1.05
CA VAL A 79 1.81 6.04 -2.33
C VAL A 79 0.79 6.94 -3.04
N LEU A 80 1.00 8.26 -2.96
CA LEU A 80 0.05 9.26 -3.47
C LEU A 80 0.43 9.90 -4.82
N ALA A 81 1.67 9.71 -5.29
CA ALA A 81 2.20 10.40 -6.47
C ALA A 81 2.93 9.44 -7.40
N ASP A 82 2.82 9.67 -8.72
CA ASP A 82 3.46 8.87 -9.76
C ASP A 82 4.98 8.79 -9.57
N GLY A 83 5.60 9.87 -9.10
CA GLY A 83 7.04 9.92 -8.80
C GLY A 83 7.50 8.94 -7.72
N HIS A 84 6.57 8.39 -6.91
CA HIS A 84 6.87 7.38 -5.89
C HIS A 84 6.84 5.95 -6.45
N ILE A 85 6.31 5.72 -7.65
CA ILE A 85 6.14 4.36 -8.21
C ILE A 85 7.47 3.60 -8.33
N PRO A 86 8.58 4.19 -8.80
CA PRO A 86 9.88 3.50 -8.82
C PRO A 86 10.31 3.01 -7.43
N TRP A 87 10.19 3.86 -6.42
CA TRP A 87 10.49 3.52 -5.03
C TRP A 87 9.55 2.44 -4.49
N ALA A 88 8.26 2.51 -4.83
CA ALA A 88 7.26 1.54 -4.43
C ALA A 88 7.54 0.16 -5.04
N CYS A 89 7.93 0.08 -6.31
CA CYS A 89 8.31 -1.19 -6.96
C CYS A 89 9.54 -1.84 -6.29
N GLU A 90 10.54 -1.03 -5.92
CA GLU A 90 11.70 -1.52 -5.18
C GLU A 90 11.30 -2.04 -3.79
N GLY A 91 10.50 -1.26 -3.05
CA GLY A 91 10.00 -1.64 -1.73
C GLY A 91 9.17 -2.93 -1.77
N PHE A 92 8.27 -3.05 -2.75
CA PHE A 92 7.46 -4.24 -2.97
C PHE A 92 8.32 -5.46 -3.27
N SER A 93 9.32 -5.32 -4.15
CA SER A 93 10.23 -6.41 -4.51
C SER A 93 11.08 -6.87 -3.33
N ARG A 94 11.45 -5.97 -2.41
CA ARG A 94 12.16 -6.33 -1.16
C ARG A 94 11.24 -7.03 -0.16
N LEU A 95 10.03 -6.50 0.04
CA LEU A 95 9.09 -7.03 1.03
C LEU A 95 8.58 -8.43 0.64
N HIS A 96 8.22 -8.62 -0.63
CA HIS A 96 7.60 -9.85 -1.12
C HIS A 96 8.57 -10.76 -1.88
N GLY A 97 9.83 -10.36 -2.06
CA GLY A 97 10.84 -11.09 -2.83
C GLY A 97 10.92 -12.59 -2.53
N PRO A 98 11.03 -13.03 -1.26
CA PRO A 98 11.04 -14.45 -0.91
C PRO A 98 9.81 -15.22 -1.39
N GLN A 99 8.62 -14.63 -1.23
CA GLN A 99 7.35 -15.24 -1.64
C GLN A 99 7.22 -15.31 -3.17
N LEU A 100 7.63 -14.24 -3.86
CA LEU A 100 7.62 -14.18 -5.32
C LEU A 100 8.55 -15.26 -5.91
N VAL A 101 9.78 -15.37 -5.43
CA VAL A 101 10.75 -16.33 -5.98
C VAL A 101 10.35 -17.79 -5.73
N GLN A 102 9.63 -18.08 -4.65
CA GLN A 102 9.11 -19.43 -4.36
C GLN A 102 7.94 -19.83 -5.25
N ASN A 103 7.23 -18.87 -5.87
CA ASN A 103 6.08 -19.12 -6.74
C ASN A 103 6.33 -18.53 -8.16
N PRO A 104 6.85 -19.32 -9.11
CA PRO A 104 7.21 -18.81 -10.45
C PRO A 104 6.05 -18.15 -11.23
N PRO A 105 4.80 -18.68 -11.24
CA PRO A 105 3.63 -17.97 -11.77
C PRO A 105 3.46 -16.56 -11.18
N LEU A 106 3.52 -16.42 -9.86
CA LEU A 106 3.34 -15.13 -9.18
C LEU A 106 4.47 -14.13 -9.50
N LEU A 107 5.72 -14.60 -9.54
CA LEU A 107 6.86 -13.81 -10.01
C LEU A 107 6.66 -13.32 -11.45
N TRP A 108 6.05 -14.15 -12.30
CA TRP A 108 5.75 -13.76 -13.67
C TRP A 108 4.67 -12.69 -13.74
N CYS A 109 3.61 -12.81 -12.95
CA CYS A 109 2.60 -11.76 -12.77
C CYS A 109 3.24 -10.44 -12.29
N TRP A 110 4.18 -10.48 -11.35
CA TRP A 110 4.91 -9.28 -10.90
C TRP A 110 5.71 -8.60 -12.02
N ARG A 111 6.37 -9.38 -12.87
CA ARG A 111 7.07 -8.82 -14.04
C ARG A 111 6.11 -8.20 -15.05
N LEU A 112 4.94 -8.79 -15.26
CA LEU A 112 3.89 -8.19 -16.10
C LEU A 112 3.39 -6.86 -15.52
N VAL A 113 3.25 -6.75 -14.19
CA VAL A 113 2.93 -5.48 -13.53
C VAL A 113 4.01 -4.43 -13.80
N MET A 114 5.29 -4.77 -13.64
CA MET A 114 6.39 -3.84 -13.94
C MET A 114 6.40 -3.40 -15.42
N ILE A 115 6.13 -4.31 -16.36
CA ILE A 115 6.00 -3.98 -17.79
C ILE A 115 4.81 -3.04 -18.02
N LYS A 116 3.68 -3.27 -17.34
CA LYS A 116 2.51 -2.39 -17.43
C LYS A 116 2.83 -0.98 -16.92
N LEU A 117 3.50 -0.86 -15.78
CA LEU A 117 3.93 0.43 -15.22
C LEU A 117 4.91 1.15 -16.14
N TRP A 118 5.83 0.41 -16.76
CA TRP A 118 6.71 0.95 -17.80
C TRP A 118 5.94 1.54 -18.97
N ASN A 119 4.97 0.80 -19.52
CA ASN A 119 4.19 1.23 -20.67
C ASN A 119 3.38 2.51 -20.37
N HIS A 120 3.02 2.73 -19.11
CA HIS A 120 2.36 3.95 -18.63
C HIS A 120 3.34 5.07 -18.23
N SER A 121 4.64 4.92 -18.48
CA SER A 121 5.69 5.89 -18.08
C SER A 121 5.77 6.14 -16.57
N LEU A 122 5.32 5.19 -15.76
CA LEU A 122 5.39 5.25 -14.28
C LEU A 122 6.66 4.57 -13.73
N LEU A 123 7.34 3.76 -14.55
CA LEU A 123 8.54 3.03 -14.18
C LEU A 123 9.60 3.16 -15.28
N ASP A 124 10.86 3.37 -14.90
CA ASP A 124 12.00 3.46 -15.82
C ASP A 124 12.90 2.20 -15.81
N ALA A 125 13.93 2.19 -16.67
CA ALA A 125 14.75 0.97 -16.91
C ALA A 125 15.68 0.68 -15.78
N ARG A 126 16.11 1.74 -15.12
CA ARG A 126 16.96 1.63 -13.96
C ARG A 126 16.17 0.98 -12.83
N ALA A 127 14.98 1.48 -12.52
CA ALA A 127 14.12 0.96 -11.48
C ALA A 127 13.68 -0.49 -11.75
N MET A 128 13.30 -0.81 -12.99
CA MET A 128 12.97 -2.18 -13.37
C MET A 128 14.17 -3.13 -13.23
N ASN A 129 15.37 -2.71 -13.63
CA ASN A 129 16.59 -3.49 -13.43
C ASN A 129 16.90 -3.70 -11.95
N THR A 130 16.82 -2.64 -11.14
CA THR A 130 17.01 -2.72 -9.68
C THR A 130 16.06 -3.73 -9.04
N CYS A 131 14.78 -3.73 -9.40
CA CYS A 131 13.81 -4.70 -8.91
C CYS A 131 14.21 -6.14 -9.28
N ASN A 132 14.66 -6.39 -10.51
CA ASN A 132 15.10 -7.72 -10.92
C ASN A 132 16.39 -8.16 -10.19
N THR A 133 17.36 -7.27 -9.99
CA THR A 133 18.56 -7.58 -9.19
C THR A 133 18.20 -7.92 -7.74
N ILE A 134 17.23 -7.23 -7.14
CA ILE A 134 16.70 -7.56 -5.80
C ILE A 134 16.13 -8.99 -5.81
N LEU A 135 15.31 -9.33 -6.80
CA LEU A 135 14.67 -10.65 -6.90
C LEU A 135 15.68 -11.78 -7.16
N GLU A 136 16.74 -11.53 -7.93
CA GLU A 136 17.86 -12.45 -8.11
C GLU A 136 18.58 -12.74 -6.80
N GLY A 137 18.70 -11.75 -5.91
CA GLY A 137 19.26 -11.92 -4.57
C GLY A 137 18.51 -12.94 -3.70
N TYR A 138 17.21 -13.17 -3.96
CA TYR A 138 16.40 -14.17 -3.27
C TYR A 138 16.40 -15.54 -3.95
N GLN A 139 16.95 -15.68 -5.15
CA GLN A 139 17.04 -16.98 -5.81
C GLN A 139 18.00 -17.90 -5.06
N PRO A 140 17.63 -19.19 -4.86
CA PRO A 140 18.55 -20.15 -4.27
C PRO A 140 19.78 -20.23 -5.16
N LYS A 141 20.97 -20.02 -4.58
CA LYS A 141 22.24 -20.23 -5.28
C LYS A 141 22.21 -21.64 -5.87
N LYS A 142 22.20 -21.75 -7.20
CA LYS A 142 22.37 -23.04 -7.87
C LYS A 142 23.68 -23.63 -7.36
N LYS A 143 23.60 -24.69 -6.55
CA LYS A 143 24.77 -25.52 -6.26
C LYS A 143 25.13 -26.21 -7.56
N THR A 144 26.11 -25.69 -8.26
CA THR A 144 26.84 -26.41 -9.30
C THR A 144 27.48 -27.62 -8.61
N PHE A 145 27.02 -28.81 -8.97
CA PHE A 145 27.76 -30.05 -8.78
C PHE A 145 28.58 -30.31 -10.03
#